data_AF-A0A1Y2JTM2-F1
#
_entry.id   AF-A0A1Y2JTM2-F1
#
_cell.length_a   1.000
_cell.length_b   1.000
_cell.length_c   1.000
_cell.angle_alpha   90.00
_cell.angle_beta   90.00
_cell.angle_gamma   90.00
#
_symmetry.space_group_name_H-M   'P 1'
#
loop_
_entity.id
_entity.type
_entity.pdbx_description
1 polymer ?
#
loop_
_entity_poly.entity_id
_entity_poly.type
_entity_poly.pdbx_seq_one_letter_code
_entity_poly.pdbx_strand_id
1 'polypeptide(L)' 'MINLTDSAVNALKSAISASAQPTSGLRIMVEAGGCDEFKYRMSLADEAKPDDTVIERVGVKVFVVDN' A
#
# COMPACT_ATOMS: atom_id res chain seq x y z
N MET A 1 -12.85 5.75 -0.60
CA MET A 1 -12.04 6.65 -1.47
C MET A 1 -10.67 6.81 -0.84
N ILE A 2 -9.59 6.43 -1.53
CA ILE A 2 -8.22 6.54 -1.01
C ILE A 2 -7.58 7.82 -1.54
N ASN A 3 -7.07 8.65 -0.63
CA ASN A 3 -6.41 9.90 -0.95
C ASN A 3 -4.95 9.83 -0.48
N LEU A 4 -3.99 9.97 -1.40
CA LEU A 4 -2.57 10.06 -1.07
C LEU A 4 -2.15 11.52 -1.07
N THR A 5 -1.68 12.00 0.08
CA THR A 5 -1.07 13.32 0.19
C THR A 5 0.31 13.32 -0.46
N ASP A 6 0.79 14.50 -0.87
CA ASP A 6 2.15 14.65 -1.44
C ASP A 6 3.23 14.14 -0.48
N SER A 7 3.07 14.34 0.83
CA SER A 7 3.97 13.82 1.85
C SER A 7 3.98 12.29 1.89
N ALA A 8 2.82 11.63 1.75
CA ALA A 8 2.74 10.18 1.70
C ALA A 8 3.38 9.61 0.42
N VAL A 9 3.18 10.27 -0.72
CA VAL A 9 3.84 9.92 -1.98
C VAL A 9 5.36 10.00 -1.83
N ASN A 10 5.88 11.08 -1.26
CA ASN A 10 7.32 11.26 -1.07
C ASN A 10 7.90 10.24 -0.09
N ALA A 11 7.20 9.95 1.01
CA ALA A 11 7.62 8.91 1.95
C ALA A 11 7.67 7.53 1.28
N LEU A 12 6.68 7.20 0.46
CA LEU A 12 6.65 5.92 -0.26
C LEU A 12 7.76 5.83 -1.31
N LYS A 13 8.01 6.89 -2.07
CA LYS A 13 9.14 6.94 -3.03
C LYS A 13 10.47 6.71 -2.31
N SER A 14 10.70 7.38 -1.19
CA SER A 14 11.90 7.19 -0.37
C SER A 14 12.01 5.76 0.17
N ALA A 15 10.91 5.19 0.66
CA ALA A 15 10.89 3.81 1.16
C ALA A 15 11.19 2.78 0.06
N ILE A 16 10.63 2.97 -1.13
CA ILE A 16 10.91 2.13 -2.30
C ILE A 16 12.38 2.25 -2.72
N SER A 17 12.91 3.47 -2.82
CA SER A 17 14.32 3.70 -3.19
C SER A 17 15.32 3.17 -2.15
N ALA A 18 14.93 3.12 -0.87
CA ALA A 18 15.75 2.57 0.21
C ALA A 18 15.59 1.05 0.38
N SER A 19 14.62 0.43 -0.29
CA SER A 19 14.39 -1.01 -0.20
C SER A 19 15.51 -1.77 -0.90
N ALA A 20 16.09 -2.76 -0.21
CA ALA A 20 17.06 -3.68 -0.81
C ALA A 20 16.40 -4.68 -1.78
N GLN A 21 15.07 -4.77 -1.76
CA GLN A 21 14.29 -5.70 -2.57
C GLN A 21 13.54 -4.94 -3.67
N PRO A 22 13.33 -5.56 -4.85
CA PRO A 22 12.47 -4.97 -5.87
C PRO A 22 11.12 -4.66 -5.25
N THR A 23 10.69 -3.40 -5.38
CA THR A 23 9.45 -2.91 -4.78
C THR A 23 8.79 -2.00 -5.80
N SER A 24 7.53 -2.27 -6.14
CA SER A 24 6.76 -1.46 -7.09
C SER A 24 5.71 -0.59 -6.42
N GLY A 25 5.41 -0.83 -5.14
CA GLY A 25 4.36 -0.08 -4.46
C GLY A 25 4.14 -0.43 -2.99
N LEU A 26 3.06 0.12 -2.46
CA LEU A 26 2.57 -0.12 -1.10
C LEU A 26 1.34 -1.01 -1.14
N ARG A 27 1.34 -2.13 -0.43
CA ARG A 27 0.14 -2.92 -0.16
C ARG A 27 -0.49 -2.51 1.17
N ILE A 28 -1.80 -2.29 1.15
CA ILE A 28 -2.66 -2.04 2.31
C ILE A 28 -3.62 -3.22 2.42
N MET A 29 -3.63 -3.86 3.58
CA MET A 29 -4.54 -4.96 3.90
C MET A 29 -5.42 -4.54 5.07
N VAL A 30 -6.72 -4.79 4.94
CA VAL A 30 -7.65 -4.67 6.07
C VAL A 30 -7.65 -5.99 6.82
N GLU A 31 -7.27 -5.95 8.10
CA GLU A 31 -7.35 -7.08 9.01
C GLU A 31 -8.48 -6.81 10.01
N ALA A 32 -9.37 -7.80 10.18
CA ALA A 32 -10.31 -7.80 11.29
C ALA A 32 -9.51 -7.92 12.61
N GLY A 33 -9.61 -6.90 13.44
CA GLY A 33 -9.19 -6.94 14.84
C GLY A 33 -10.22 -7.65 15.71
N GLY A 34 -9.99 -7.66 17.03
CA GLY A 34 -10.97 -8.20 17.98
C GLY A 34 -12.26 -7.38 18.01
N CYS A 35 -13.31 -7.94 18.64
CA CYS A 35 -14.71 -7.48 18.74
C CYS A 35 -15.28 -6.65 17.57
N ASP A 36 -14.82 -5.43 17.31
CA ASP A 36 -15.32 -4.54 16.26
C ASP A 36 -14.25 -3.56 15.72
N GLU A 37 -12.96 -3.89 15.83
CA GLU A 37 -11.87 -3.01 15.34
C GLU A 37 -11.34 -3.47 13.99
N PHE A 38 -11.17 -2.55 13.03
CA PHE A 38 -10.42 -2.82 11.79
C PHE A 38 -9.01 -2.27 11.91
N LYS A 39 -8.02 -3.08 11.54
CA LYS A 39 -6.61 -2.68 11.48
C LYS A 39 -6.15 -2.62 10.03
N TYR A 40 -5.40 -1.57 9.71
CA TYR A 40 -4.75 -1.45 8.41
C TYR A 40 -3.30 -1.85 8.54
N ARG A 41 -2.91 -2.87 7.78
CA ARG A 41 -1.52 -3.28 7.66
C ARG A 41 -0.95 -2.77 6.35
N MET A 42 0.19 -2.08 6.45
CA MET A 42 0.90 -1.53 5.30
C MET A 42 2.22 -2.27 5.10
N SER A 43 2.54 -2.62 3.86
CA SER A 43 3.79 -3.32 3.53
C SER A 43 4.24 -2.97 2.12
N LEU A 44 5.55 -2.91 1.89
CA LEU A 44 6.08 -2.77 0.54
C LEU A 44 5.86 -4.07 -0.25
N ALA A 45 5.50 -3.94 -1.53
CA ALA A 45 5.23 -5.07 -2.41
C ALA A 45 5.87 -4.85 -3.79
N ASP A 46 6.40 -5.92 -4.39
CA ASP A 46 7.00 -5.86 -5.72
C ASP A 46 5.95 -5.96 -6.85
N GLU A 47 4.87 -6.71 -6.64
CA GLU A 47 3.81 -6.87 -7.63
C GLU A 47 2.40 -6.82 -7.03
N ALA A 48 1.42 -6.53 -7.89
CA ALA A 48 0.00 -6.64 -7.58
C ALA A 48 -0.44 -8.11 -7.59
N LYS A 49 -1.31 -8.49 -6.65
CA LYS A 49 -1.95 -9.80 -6.57
C LYS A 49 -3.33 -9.78 -7.24
N PRO A 50 -3.90 -10.93 -7.60
CA PRO A 50 -5.21 -11.03 -8.25
C PRO A 50 -6.35 -10.34 -7.48
N ASP A 51 -6.31 -10.39 -6.15
CA ASP A 51 -7.33 -9.79 -5.27
C ASP A 51 -7.02 -8.33 -4.89
N ASP A 52 -5.91 -7.77 -5.38
CA ASP A 52 -5.56 -6.38 -5.10
C ASP A 52 -6.37 -5.43 -5.99
N THR A 53 -7.03 -4.46 -5.37
CA THR A 53 -7.40 -3.23 -6.08
C THR A 53 -6.15 -2.39 -6.29
N VAL A 54 -5.76 -2.17 -7.55
CA VAL A 54 -4.59 -1.37 -7.92
C VAL A 54 -4.98 0.09 -8.11
N ILE A 55 -4.34 0.97 -7.36
CA ILE A 55 -4.51 2.42 -7.43
C ILE A 55 -3.16 3.05 -7.77
N GLU A 56 -3.11 3.80 -8.87
CA GLU A 56 -1.91 4.54 -9.25
C GLU A 56 -2.10 6.04 -9.00
N ARG A 57 -1.16 6.64 -8.28
CA ARG A 57 -1.15 8.08 -7.98
C ARG A 57 0.28 8.61 -8.05
N VAL A 58 0.51 9.66 -8.84
CA VAL A 58 1.78 10.41 -8.86
C VAL A 58 3.02 9.50 -9.09
N GLY A 59 2.83 8.46 -9.91
CA GLY A 59 3.87 7.48 -10.27
C GLY A 59 4.18 6.43 -9.21
N VAL A 60 3.38 6.31 -8.15
CA VAL A 60 3.44 5.20 -7.19
C VAL A 60 2.19 4.33 -7.27
N LYS A 61 2.37 3.02 -7.06
CA LYS A 61 1.27 2.06 -7.01
C LYS A 61 0.90 1.74 -5.57
N VAL A 62 -0.40 1.67 -5.31
CA VAL A 62 -0.98 1.23 -4.04
C VAL A 62 -1.89 0.04 -4.34
N PHE A 63 -1.65 -1.06 -3.65
CA PHE A 63 -2.41 -2.29 -3.75
C PHE A 63 -3.30 -2.40 -2.52
N VAL A 64 -4.60 -2.61 -2.70
CA VAL A 64 -5.55 -2.61 -1.58
C VAL A 64 -6.31 -3.92 -1.59
N VAL A 65 -6.25 -4.64 -0.47
CA VAL A 65 -7.02 -5.86 -0.24
C VAL A 65 -8.19 -5.53 0.67
N ASP A 66 -9.39 -5.75 0.15
CA ASP A 66 -10.66 -5.74 0.88
C ASP A 66 -11.02 -7.21 1.17
N ASN A 67 -11.15 -7.56 2.46
CA ASN A 67 -11.44 -8.93 2.93
C ASN A 67 -12.93 -9.09 3.25
#